data_AF-A0A2N0TTT7-F1
#
_entry.id   AF-A0A2N0TTT7-F1
#
_cell.length_a   1.000
_cell.length_b   1.000
_cell.length_c   1.000
_cell.angle_alpha   90.00
_cell.angle_beta   90.00
_cell.angle_gamma   90.00
#
_symmetry.space_group_name_H-M   'P 1'
#
loop_
_entity.id
_entity.type
_entity.pdbx_description
1 polymer ?
#
loop_
_entity_poly.entity_id
_entity_poly.type
_entity_poly.pdbx_seq_one_letter_code
_entity_poly.pdbx_strand_id
1 'polypeptide(L)'
;MGEKLGKIAEAELEGFILENCGHTRKEVSTKPGFGVDVSLVDLPDNLALISTSDPLSLIPTLGLEESAWLSVHLMANDMATTGFAPQYAQMVLNLPASLSREDFKTYWNYIHQFCKEIGVAITGGHTGFVEGQNSTISGGGTFFSVAPKKEIILSNGAEENDVILVTKTCALSSSALLTMSFPETIKNKLGPQTYETGCEMFWQTSSLKDGLAAVGAGDKFPEIHAMHDVTEGGVLGAVYEMVKASGKGALIYDEALPVTSWQKEVCKLFKLDYREIIGAGSMIISCEKGKEEQVISRLKAENINCTAVGVIKAQEEGVKIAKADKIKSLEYKTEDPYWKAFFTAIKSGWK
;
A
#
# COMPACT_ATOMS: atom_id res chain seq x y z
N MET A 1 -6.33 -3.41 -25.58
CA MET A 1 -6.73 -3.25 -24.16
C MET A 1 -7.38 -1.89 -24.04
N GLY A 2 -8.71 -1.82 -24.13
CA GLY A 2 -9.46 -0.55 -24.15
C GLY A 2 -9.86 -0.13 -22.73
N GLU A 3 -9.71 1.16 -22.43
CA GLU A 3 -10.30 1.92 -21.30
C GLU A 3 -10.23 1.35 -19.87
N LYS A 4 -9.37 0.37 -19.57
CA LYS A 4 -9.19 -0.12 -18.20
C LYS A 4 -8.13 0.73 -17.46
N LEU A 5 -8.48 1.24 -16.28
CA LEU A 5 -7.59 1.94 -15.35
C LEU A 5 -7.24 1.04 -14.16
N GLY A 6 -6.10 1.28 -13.50
CA GLY A 6 -5.64 0.52 -12.34
C GLY A 6 -4.83 -0.73 -12.71
N LYS A 7 -4.67 -1.64 -11.74
CA LYS A 7 -3.90 -2.90 -11.88
C LYS A 7 -4.47 -3.82 -12.97
N ILE A 8 -3.56 -4.61 -13.55
CA ILE A 8 -3.86 -5.76 -14.42
C ILE A 8 -4.67 -6.81 -13.65
N ALA A 9 -5.57 -7.55 -14.32
CA ALA A 9 -6.35 -8.59 -13.64
C ALA A 9 -5.49 -9.79 -13.21
N GLU A 10 -5.86 -10.45 -12.11
CA GLU A 10 -5.21 -11.69 -11.61
C GLU A 10 -4.99 -12.73 -12.73
N ALA A 11 -6.03 -13.04 -13.50
CA ALA A 11 -5.95 -14.02 -14.58
C ALA A 11 -4.96 -13.63 -15.70
N GLU A 12 -4.78 -12.33 -15.97
CA GLU A 12 -3.81 -11.84 -16.96
C GLU A 12 -2.39 -11.86 -16.37
N LEU A 13 -2.22 -11.53 -15.09
CA LEU A 13 -0.95 -11.68 -14.38
C LEU A 13 -0.48 -13.14 -14.42
N GLU A 14 -1.34 -14.06 -14.00
CA GLU A 14 -1.03 -15.50 -13.95
C GLU A 14 -0.81 -16.11 -15.33
N GLY A 15 -1.74 -15.88 -16.26
CA GLY A 15 -1.73 -16.53 -17.58
C GLY A 15 -0.79 -15.90 -18.61
N PHE A 16 -0.20 -14.74 -18.32
CA PHE A 16 0.71 -14.07 -19.27
C PHE A 16 2.02 -13.62 -18.63
N ILE A 17 1.98 -12.82 -17.56
CA ILE A 17 3.21 -12.26 -17.00
C ILE A 17 4.04 -13.35 -16.31
N LEU A 18 3.41 -14.17 -15.45
CA LEU A 18 4.13 -15.19 -14.67
C LEU A 18 4.71 -16.31 -15.53
N GLU A 19 4.11 -16.58 -16.70
CA GLU A 19 4.64 -17.56 -17.66
C GLU A 19 5.84 -17.03 -18.46
N ASN A 20 6.06 -15.71 -18.48
CA ASN A 20 7.03 -15.05 -19.36
C ASN A 20 8.11 -14.25 -18.62
N CYS A 21 8.61 -14.77 -17.50
CA CYS A 21 9.65 -14.13 -16.66
C CYS A 21 11.10 -14.37 -17.11
N GLY A 22 11.33 -14.94 -18.28
CA GLY A 22 12.68 -15.17 -18.82
C GLY A 22 13.42 -16.35 -18.19
N HIS A 23 14.74 -16.22 -17.98
CA HIS A 23 15.59 -17.33 -17.52
C HIS A 23 15.38 -17.68 -16.05
N THR A 24 15.10 -18.96 -15.76
CA THR A 24 14.93 -19.45 -14.39
C THR A 24 16.26 -19.50 -13.64
N ARG A 25 16.34 -18.76 -12.53
CA ARG A 25 17.43 -18.79 -11.54
C ARG A 25 16.99 -19.57 -10.30
N LYS A 26 17.88 -20.36 -9.70
CA LYS A 26 17.54 -21.16 -8.50
C LYS A 26 17.52 -20.33 -7.23
N GLU A 27 18.24 -19.21 -7.25
CA GLU A 27 18.41 -18.27 -6.16
C GLU A 27 17.15 -17.42 -5.95
N VAL A 28 16.24 -17.34 -6.93
CA VAL A 28 14.98 -16.59 -6.78
C VAL A 28 14.01 -17.43 -5.95
N SER A 29 13.91 -17.12 -4.66
CA SER A 29 13.11 -17.86 -3.68
C SER A 29 11.68 -17.34 -3.56
N THR A 30 11.45 -16.05 -3.82
CA THR A 30 10.11 -15.47 -3.98
C THR A 30 10.00 -14.84 -5.36
N LYS A 31 9.09 -15.38 -6.17
CA LYS A 31 8.79 -14.94 -7.54
C LYS A 31 7.65 -13.92 -7.55
N PRO A 32 7.45 -13.18 -8.66
CA PRO A 32 6.23 -12.40 -8.84
C PRO A 32 4.99 -13.28 -8.67
N GLY A 33 3.93 -12.72 -8.11
CA GLY A 33 2.67 -13.42 -7.85
C GLY A 33 1.57 -12.47 -7.44
N PHE A 34 0.32 -12.94 -7.49
CA PHE A 34 -0.83 -12.18 -6.98
C PHE A 34 -0.76 -12.09 -5.45
N GLY A 35 -0.91 -10.89 -4.89
CA GLY A 35 -0.78 -10.63 -3.45
C GLY A 35 0.63 -10.78 -2.90
N VAL A 36 1.66 -10.62 -3.74
CA VAL A 36 3.07 -10.66 -3.35
C VAL A 36 3.69 -9.28 -3.54
N ASP A 37 4.15 -8.66 -2.45
CA ASP A 37 4.66 -7.28 -2.45
C ASP A 37 6.16 -7.18 -2.81
N VAL A 38 6.91 -8.25 -2.53
CA VAL A 38 8.37 -8.27 -2.71
C VAL A 38 8.86 -9.51 -3.42
N SER A 39 10.00 -9.38 -4.09
CA SER A 39 10.79 -10.51 -4.59
C SER A 39 11.99 -10.78 -3.69
N LEU A 40 12.39 -12.05 -3.58
CA LEU A 40 13.56 -12.49 -2.84
C LEU A 40 14.55 -13.21 -3.75
N VAL A 41 15.82 -12.82 -3.64
CA VAL A 41 16.96 -13.54 -4.22
C VAL A 41 17.89 -13.96 -3.09
N ASP A 42 18.07 -15.27 -2.94
CA ASP A 42 18.96 -15.88 -1.97
C ASP A 42 20.41 -15.47 -2.23
N LEU A 43 21.08 -15.07 -1.15
CA LEU A 43 22.51 -14.73 -1.13
C LEU A 43 23.26 -15.73 -0.24
N PRO A 44 24.60 -15.78 -0.31
CA PRO A 44 25.41 -16.51 0.65
C PRO A 44 25.14 -16.09 2.11
N ASP A 45 25.59 -16.92 3.06
CA ASP A 45 25.54 -16.63 4.50
C ASP A 45 24.13 -16.45 5.09
N ASN A 46 23.14 -17.16 4.53
CA ASN A 46 21.72 -17.09 4.93
C ASN A 46 21.10 -15.68 4.80
N LEU A 47 21.61 -14.88 3.87
CA LEU A 47 21.05 -13.58 3.52
C LEU A 47 20.11 -13.72 2.32
N ALA A 48 19.25 -12.74 2.14
CA ALA A 48 18.49 -12.56 0.91
C ALA A 48 18.46 -11.08 0.52
N LEU A 49 18.49 -10.83 -0.78
CA LEU A 49 18.15 -9.54 -1.38
C LEU A 49 16.64 -9.46 -1.54
N ILE A 50 16.04 -8.47 -0.90
CA ILE A 50 14.63 -8.08 -1.00
C ILE A 50 14.53 -6.96 -2.03
N SER A 51 13.58 -7.06 -2.96
CA SER A 51 13.32 -5.97 -3.92
C SER A 51 11.82 -5.75 -4.15
N THR A 52 11.41 -4.48 -4.20
CA THR A 52 10.08 -4.01 -4.65
C THR A 52 10.23 -2.83 -5.61
N SER A 53 9.27 -2.63 -6.52
CA SER A 53 9.23 -1.50 -7.44
C SER A 53 7.82 -0.97 -7.60
N ASP A 54 7.69 0.35 -7.71
CA ASP A 54 6.40 1.00 -7.81
C ASP A 54 6.52 2.34 -8.59
N PRO A 55 5.42 2.86 -9.17
CA PRO A 55 5.43 4.13 -9.89
C PRO A 55 5.75 5.33 -8.98
N LEU A 56 6.50 6.31 -9.51
CA LEU A 56 6.75 7.57 -8.82
C LEU A 56 5.65 8.58 -9.16
N SER A 57 5.20 9.33 -8.15
CA SER A 57 4.13 10.33 -8.26
C SER A 57 4.67 11.72 -8.55
N LEU A 58 4.05 12.43 -9.49
CA LEU A 58 4.24 13.83 -9.80
C LEU A 58 2.88 14.44 -10.13
N ILE A 59 2.16 14.87 -9.11
CA ILE A 59 0.77 15.32 -9.18
C ILE A 59 0.75 16.85 -8.98
N PRO A 60 0.64 17.65 -10.05
CA PRO A 60 0.75 19.11 -9.95
C PRO A 60 -0.26 19.77 -9.00
N THR A 61 -1.45 19.16 -8.84
CA THR A 61 -2.51 19.68 -7.97
C THR A 61 -2.28 19.44 -6.49
N LEU A 62 -1.40 18.50 -6.11
CA LEU A 62 -1.07 18.24 -4.70
C LEU A 62 0.11 19.05 -4.22
N GLY A 63 1.11 19.24 -5.09
CA GLY A 63 2.38 19.88 -4.74
C GLY A 63 3.57 18.94 -4.94
N LEU A 64 4.77 19.53 -5.01
CA LEU A 64 6.00 18.78 -5.28
C LEU A 64 6.48 17.99 -4.05
N GLU A 65 6.22 18.49 -2.85
CA GLU A 65 6.56 17.81 -1.59
C GLU A 65 5.71 16.56 -1.40
N GLU A 66 4.40 16.70 -1.55
CA GLU A 66 3.41 15.63 -1.48
C GLU A 66 3.66 14.57 -2.55
N SER A 67 3.97 15.01 -3.77
CA SER A 67 4.36 14.11 -4.85
C SER A 67 5.60 13.31 -4.50
N ALA A 68 6.62 13.95 -3.92
CA ALA A 68 7.85 13.29 -3.49
C ALA A 68 7.60 12.33 -2.32
N TRP A 69 6.73 12.69 -1.38
CA TRP A 69 6.30 11.85 -0.27
C TRP A 69 5.70 10.54 -0.78
N LEU A 70 4.70 10.62 -1.66
CA LEU A 70 4.08 9.43 -2.27
C LEU A 70 5.11 8.60 -3.05
N SER A 71 6.00 9.27 -3.79
CA SER A 71 7.05 8.61 -4.57
C SER A 71 8.02 7.79 -3.73
N VAL A 72 8.24 8.15 -2.47
CA VAL A 72 9.14 7.42 -1.56
C VAL A 72 8.36 6.43 -0.71
N HIS A 73 7.26 6.87 -0.10
CA HIS A 73 6.59 6.12 0.95
C HIS A 73 5.67 5.02 0.43
N LEU A 74 5.06 5.15 -0.76
CA LEU A 74 4.26 4.05 -1.30
C LEU A 74 5.13 2.80 -1.54
N MET A 75 6.29 2.97 -2.19
CA MET A 75 7.29 1.89 -2.32
C MET A 75 7.84 1.40 -0.97
N ALA A 76 7.97 2.29 0.02
CA ALA A 76 8.45 1.91 1.34
C ALA A 76 7.43 1.01 2.08
N ASN A 77 6.15 1.16 1.78
CA ASN A 77 5.08 0.36 2.38
C ASN A 77 5.20 -1.11 1.98
N ASP A 78 5.47 -1.40 0.70
CA ASP A 78 5.76 -2.76 0.23
C ASP A 78 6.96 -3.36 0.96
N MET A 79 8.06 -2.60 1.08
CA MET A 79 9.25 -3.10 1.77
C MET A 79 8.94 -3.41 3.25
N ALA A 80 8.06 -2.63 3.88
CA ALA A 80 7.68 -2.81 5.27
C ALA A 80 6.94 -4.13 5.53
N THR A 81 6.31 -4.73 4.52
CA THR A 81 5.63 -6.04 4.65
C THR A 81 6.62 -7.18 4.94
N THR A 82 7.91 -6.94 4.70
CA THR A 82 8.99 -7.88 5.05
C THR A 82 9.44 -7.80 6.50
N GLY A 83 9.01 -6.77 7.22
CA GLY A 83 9.54 -6.43 8.54
C GLY A 83 10.90 -5.72 8.50
N PHE A 84 11.39 -5.31 7.32
CA PHE A 84 12.62 -4.54 7.16
C PHE A 84 12.36 -3.20 6.47
N ALA A 85 13.21 -2.21 6.77
CA ALA A 85 13.21 -0.94 6.06
C ALA A 85 14.01 -1.08 4.76
N PRO A 86 13.71 -0.27 3.72
CA PRO A 86 14.55 -0.19 2.53
C PRO A 86 15.95 0.34 2.89
N GLN A 87 16.99 -0.19 2.25
CA GLN A 87 18.39 0.27 2.44
C GLN A 87 18.88 1.09 1.24
N TYR A 88 18.51 0.66 0.03
CA TYR A 88 18.99 1.25 -1.21
C TYR A 88 17.83 1.53 -2.17
N ALA A 89 18.03 2.51 -3.05
CA ALA A 89 17.08 2.84 -4.10
C ALA A 89 17.75 3.02 -5.47
N GLN A 90 17.01 2.67 -6.53
CA GLN A 90 17.23 3.12 -7.91
C GLN A 90 16.00 3.91 -8.36
N MET A 91 16.19 5.09 -8.97
CA MET A 91 15.08 5.97 -9.38
C MET A 91 15.13 6.26 -10.89
N VAL A 92 14.12 5.83 -11.64
CA VAL A 92 13.98 6.13 -13.07
C VAL A 92 12.94 7.21 -13.26
N LEU A 93 13.36 8.39 -13.71
CA LEU A 93 12.52 9.57 -13.91
C LEU A 93 12.31 9.86 -15.40
N ASN A 94 11.05 9.77 -15.84
CA ASN A 94 10.53 10.15 -17.14
C ASN A 94 9.65 11.40 -16.97
N LEU A 95 10.29 12.56 -16.82
CA LEU A 95 9.66 13.82 -16.45
C LEU A 95 8.98 14.50 -17.64
N PRO A 96 7.86 15.22 -17.44
CA PRO A 96 7.23 15.98 -18.51
C PRO A 96 8.13 17.15 -18.95
N ALA A 97 8.21 17.41 -20.25
CA ALA A 97 9.01 18.51 -20.81
C ALA A 97 8.60 19.90 -20.28
N SER A 98 7.38 20.03 -19.75
CA SER A 98 6.86 21.25 -19.12
C SER A 98 7.37 21.49 -17.69
N LEU A 99 7.97 20.48 -17.03
CA LEU A 99 8.49 20.63 -15.68
C LEU A 99 9.72 21.53 -15.68
N SER A 100 9.69 22.61 -14.90
CA SER A 100 10.83 23.52 -14.82
C SER A 100 12.02 22.86 -14.10
N ARG A 101 13.22 23.36 -14.37
CA ARG A 101 14.43 22.89 -13.67
C ARG A 101 14.37 23.19 -12.17
N GLU A 102 13.67 24.25 -11.77
CA GLU A 102 13.50 24.62 -10.37
C GLU A 102 12.55 23.67 -9.67
N ASP A 103 11.39 23.38 -10.28
CA ASP A 103 10.43 22.40 -9.75
C ASP A 103 11.07 21.01 -9.64
N PHE A 104 11.86 20.60 -10.63
CA PHE A 104 12.60 19.34 -10.55
C PHE A 104 13.57 19.32 -9.36
N LYS A 105 14.34 20.40 -9.13
CA LYS A 105 15.23 20.50 -7.96
C LYS A 105 14.46 20.40 -6.65
N THR A 106 13.33 21.07 -6.55
CA THR A 106 12.45 21.03 -5.37
C THR A 106 11.94 19.61 -5.13
N TYR A 107 11.34 18.98 -6.15
CA TYR A 107 10.86 17.60 -6.08
C TYR A 107 11.98 16.62 -5.67
N TRP A 108 13.15 16.71 -6.29
CA TRP A 108 14.28 15.84 -5.98
C TRP A 108 14.85 16.07 -4.59
N ASN A 109 14.89 17.32 -4.10
CA ASN A 109 15.33 17.61 -2.74
C ASN A 109 14.41 17.00 -1.69
N TYR A 110 13.10 16.98 -1.93
CA TYR A 110 12.16 16.28 -1.06
C TYR A 110 12.32 14.76 -1.12
N ILE A 111 12.51 14.17 -2.31
CA ILE A 111 12.87 12.74 -2.42
C ILE A 111 14.13 12.44 -1.60
N HIS A 112 15.17 13.26 -1.76
CA HIS A 112 16.41 13.13 -0.98
C HIS A 112 16.15 13.17 0.53
N GLN A 113 15.35 14.14 0.99
CA GLN A 113 15.00 14.29 2.39
C GLN A 113 14.26 13.06 2.91
N PHE A 114 13.18 12.62 2.26
CA PHE A 114 12.39 11.48 2.73
C PHE A 114 13.20 10.18 2.69
N CYS A 115 14.00 9.93 1.66
CA CYS A 115 14.92 8.80 1.64
C CYS A 115 15.92 8.86 2.82
N LYS A 116 16.48 10.04 3.12
CA LYS A 116 17.39 10.22 4.25
C LYS A 116 16.70 9.93 5.59
N GLU A 117 15.46 10.37 5.77
CA GLU A 117 14.67 10.14 6.99
C GLU A 117 14.41 8.66 7.25
N ILE A 118 14.20 7.85 6.21
CA ILE A 118 13.99 6.40 6.32
C ILE A 118 15.28 5.58 6.18
N GLY A 119 16.45 6.23 6.10
CA GLY A 119 17.75 5.55 6.03
C GLY A 119 18.12 4.95 4.67
N VAL A 120 17.47 5.39 3.59
CA VAL A 120 17.69 4.89 2.22
C VAL A 120 18.79 5.67 1.51
N ALA A 121 19.73 4.94 0.91
CA ALA A 121 20.72 5.48 -0.01
C ALA A 121 20.25 5.34 -1.47
N ILE A 122 20.10 6.47 -2.18
CA ILE A 122 19.86 6.44 -3.63
C ILE A 122 21.17 6.11 -4.32
N THR A 123 21.24 4.93 -4.95
CA THR A 123 22.46 4.38 -5.54
C THR A 123 22.61 4.67 -7.03
N GLY A 124 21.56 5.16 -7.69
CA GLY A 124 21.56 5.45 -9.11
C GLY A 124 20.17 5.53 -9.72
N GLY A 125 20.11 5.47 -11.05
CA GLY A 125 18.87 5.52 -11.79
C GLY A 125 19.01 6.09 -13.20
N HIS A 126 17.92 6.65 -13.71
CA HIS A 126 17.86 7.36 -14.99
C HIS A 126 17.05 8.65 -14.83
N THR A 127 17.39 9.70 -15.57
CA THR A 127 16.62 10.95 -15.54
C THR A 127 16.55 11.53 -16.93
N GLY A 128 15.33 11.69 -17.45
CA GLY A 128 15.05 12.27 -18.75
C GLY A 128 13.80 13.13 -18.73
N PHE A 129 13.80 14.16 -19.58
CA PHE A 129 12.61 14.93 -19.92
C PHE A 129 12.04 14.37 -21.21
N VAL A 130 10.76 14.03 -21.20
CA VAL A 130 10.07 13.33 -22.29
C VAL A 130 8.96 14.23 -22.84
N GLU A 131 9.05 14.52 -24.14
CA GLU A 131 7.98 15.23 -24.84
C GLU A 131 6.71 14.36 -24.93
N GLY A 132 5.54 14.95 -24.71
CA GLY A 132 4.26 14.22 -24.73
C GLY A 132 3.95 13.41 -23.47
N GLN A 133 4.85 13.39 -22.48
CA GLN A 133 4.53 12.88 -21.15
C GLN A 133 3.54 13.83 -20.46
N ASN A 134 2.32 13.36 -20.26
CA ASN A 134 1.23 14.10 -19.60
C ASN A 134 0.65 13.34 -18.40
N SER A 135 1.33 12.28 -17.94
CA SER A 135 0.94 11.49 -16.79
C SER A 135 1.37 12.16 -15.49
N THR A 136 0.62 11.92 -14.43
CA THR A 136 1.03 12.20 -13.05
C THR A 136 2.02 11.16 -12.50
N ILE A 137 2.46 10.23 -13.34
CA ILE A 137 3.51 9.25 -13.03
C ILE A 137 4.81 9.75 -13.66
N SER A 138 5.78 10.09 -12.82
CA SER A 138 7.09 10.61 -13.23
C SER A 138 8.11 9.52 -13.52
N GLY A 139 7.71 8.25 -13.54
CA GLY A 139 8.58 7.10 -13.77
C GLY A 139 8.36 6.03 -12.71
N GLY A 140 9.43 5.37 -12.27
CA GLY A 140 9.37 4.27 -11.29
C GLY A 140 10.62 4.23 -10.42
N GLY A 141 10.47 3.72 -9.21
CA GLY A 141 11.59 3.44 -8.31
C GLY A 141 11.66 1.96 -7.98
N THR A 142 12.83 1.55 -7.51
CA THR A 142 13.05 0.21 -6.97
C THR A 142 13.80 0.34 -5.66
N PHE A 143 13.27 -0.26 -4.60
CA PHE A 143 13.94 -0.39 -3.32
C PHE A 143 14.56 -1.76 -3.14
N PHE A 144 15.69 -1.78 -2.44
CA PHE A 144 16.45 -2.97 -2.13
C PHE A 144 16.86 -3.01 -0.67
N SER A 145 16.85 -4.20 -0.09
CA SER A 145 17.41 -4.48 1.23
C SER A 145 18.09 -5.84 1.27
N VAL A 146 19.15 -5.97 2.06
CA VAL A 146 19.74 -7.26 2.39
C VAL A 146 19.46 -7.57 3.85
N ALA A 147 18.86 -8.73 4.11
CA ALA A 147 18.45 -9.16 5.44
C ALA A 147 18.66 -10.66 5.67
N PRO A 148 18.74 -11.14 6.92
CA PRO A 148 18.73 -12.56 7.23
C PRO A 148 17.46 -13.22 6.72
N LYS A 149 17.59 -14.22 5.84
CA LYS A 149 16.46 -14.86 5.15
C LYS A 149 15.39 -15.39 6.10
N LYS A 150 15.81 -15.94 7.24
CA LYS A 150 14.92 -16.53 8.26
C LYS A 150 14.04 -15.50 9.00
N GLU A 151 14.37 -14.21 8.91
CA GLU A 151 13.67 -13.12 9.60
C GLU A 151 12.75 -12.34 8.66
N ILE A 152 12.78 -12.64 7.36
CA ILE A 152 11.95 -11.99 6.35
C ILE A 152 10.54 -12.56 6.43
N ILE A 153 9.58 -11.68 6.64
CA ILE A 153 8.15 -12.00 6.55
C ILE A 153 7.71 -11.86 5.09
N LEU A 154 6.78 -12.69 4.66
CA LEU A 154 6.17 -12.59 3.34
C LEU A 154 4.65 -12.53 3.47
N SER A 155 4.01 -11.84 2.53
CA SER A 155 2.56 -11.71 2.47
C SER A 155 1.82 -13.04 2.30
N ASN A 156 2.51 -14.08 1.83
CA ASN A 156 1.96 -15.43 1.65
C ASN A 156 2.18 -16.36 2.87
N GLY A 157 2.58 -15.81 4.02
CA GLY A 157 2.86 -16.56 5.24
C GLY A 157 1.68 -16.76 6.19
N ALA A 158 0.45 -16.36 5.83
CA ALA A 158 -0.66 -16.37 6.78
C ALA A 158 -1.07 -17.80 7.19
N GLU A 159 -1.29 -18.02 8.48
CA GLU A 159 -1.63 -19.33 9.03
C GLU A 159 -3.11 -19.44 9.43
N GLU A 160 -3.63 -20.67 9.44
CA GLU A 160 -5.03 -20.89 9.82
C GLU A 160 -5.26 -20.55 11.29
N ASN A 161 -6.36 -19.85 11.58
CA ASN A 161 -6.73 -19.31 12.90
C ASN A 161 -5.98 -18.06 13.35
N ASP A 162 -5.05 -17.52 12.55
CA ASP A 162 -4.48 -16.21 12.81
C ASP A 162 -5.55 -15.14 12.93
N VAL A 163 -5.31 -14.16 13.79
CA VAL A 163 -6.12 -12.95 13.89
C VAL A 163 -5.65 -11.97 12.81
N ILE A 164 -6.61 -11.39 12.10
CA ILE A 164 -6.36 -10.34 11.10
C ILE A 164 -6.41 -9.00 11.82
N LEU A 165 -5.30 -8.27 11.80
CA LEU A 165 -5.21 -6.92 12.33
C LEU A 165 -5.11 -5.90 11.19
N VAL A 166 -5.66 -4.71 11.40
CA VAL A 166 -5.54 -3.56 10.50
C VAL A 166 -4.96 -2.39 11.26
N THR A 167 -3.86 -1.84 10.78
CA THR A 167 -3.32 -0.59 11.33
C THR A 167 -4.06 0.63 10.77
N LYS A 168 -4.08 1.71 11.56
CA LYS A 168 -4.74 2.97 11.25
C LYS A 168 -6.20 2.79 10.83
N THR A 169 -6.54 3.05 9.56
CA THR A 169 -7.94 3.18 9.10
C THR A 169 -8.11 2.83 7.63
N CYS A 170 -9.33 2.50 7.23
CA CYS A 170 -9.70 2.26 5.82
C CYS A 170 -9.68 3.56 4.99
N ALA A 171 -9.38 3.47 3.70
CA ALA A 171 -9.42 4.57 2.73
C ALA A 171 -8.63 5.83 3.14
N LEU A 172 -7.51 5.68 3.86
CA LEU A 172 -6.71 6.78 4.38
C LEU A 172 -6.16 7.64 3.24
N SER A 173 -5.40 7.03 2.32
CA SER A 173 -4.84 7.75 1.16
C SER A 173 -5.93 8.28 0.24
N SER A 174 -6.90 7.45 -0.15
CA SER A 174 -8.01 7.88 -1.02
C SER A 174 -8.72 9.13 -0.48
N SER A 175 -9.09 9.12 0.81
CA SER A 175 -9.84 10.23 1.40
C SER A 175 -8.98 11.50 1.51
N ALA A 176 -7.69 11.37 1.85
CA ALA A 176 -6.77 12.50 1.90
C ALA A 176 -6.51 13.10 0.51
N LEU A 177 -6.22 12.26 -0.49
CA LEU A 177 -5.95 12.67 -1.87
C LEU A 177 -7.17 13.34 -2.52
N LEU A 178 -8.37 12.79 -2.34
CA LEU A 178 -9.61 13.44 -2.81
C LEU A 178 -9.84 14.77 -2.10
N THR A 179 -9.50 14.86 -0.81
CA THR A 179 -9.62 16.10 -0.04
C THR A 179 -8.71 17.19 -0.59
N MET A 180 -7.43 16.86 -0.82
CA MET A 180 -6.42 17.79 -1.29
C MET A 180 -6.55 18.15 -2.77
N SER A 181 -7.12 17.24 -3.58
CA SER A 181 -7.31 17.47 -5.01
C SER A 181 -8.53 18.32 -5.34
N PHE A 182 -9.50 18.43 -4.42
CA PHE A 182 -10.74 19.21 -4.60
C PHE A 182 -11.02 20.15 -3.41
N PRO A 183 -10.07 21.05 -3.05
CA PRO A 183 -10.13 21.89 -1.86
C PRO A 183 -11.42 22.74 -1.77
N GLU A 184 -11.82 23.41 -2.85
CA GLU A 184 -13.00 24.28 -2.83
C GLU A 184 -14.27 23.47 -2.60
N THR A 185 -14.39 22.34 -3.28
CA THR A 185 -15.55 21.45 -3.21
C THR A 185 -15.70 20.86 -1.82
N ILE A 186 -14.60 20.42 -1.21
CA ILE A 186 -14.60 19.84 0.14
C ILE A 186 -14.96 20.90 1.17
N LYS A 187 -14.31 22.08 1.13
CA LYS A 187 -14.61 23.18 2.05
C LYS A 187 -16.08 23.60 1.98
N ASN A 188 -16.64 23.68 0.77
CA ASN A 188 -18.02 24.10 0.57
C ASN A 188 -19.05 23.04 0.98
N LYS A 189 -18.77 21.74 0.78
CA LYS A 189 -19.75 20.67 1.01
C LYS A 189 -19.61 19.98 2.37
N LEU A 190 -18.39 19.85 2.88
CA LEU A 190 -18.06 19.13 4.11
C LEU A 190 -17.49 20.05 5.20
N GLY A 191 -17.10 21.28 4.86
CA GLY A 191 -16.59 22.27 5.79
C GLY A 191 -15.06 22.35 5.85
N PRO A 192 -14.50 23.45 6.36
CA PRO A 192 -13.05 23.68 6.43
C PRO A 192 -12.32 22.66 7.31
N GLN A 193 -12.95 22.21 8.40
CA GLN A 193 -12.35 21.24 9.32
C GLN A 193 -12.08 19.88 8.65
N THR A 194 -12.99 19.40 7.79
CA THR A 194 -12.78 18.15 7.03
C THR A 194 -11.64 18.30 6.02
N TYR A 195 -11.51 19.49 5.40
CA TYR A 195 -10.39 19.78 4.52
C TYR A 195 -9.05 19.77 5.26
N GLU A 196 -8.96 20.49 6.38
CA GLU A 196 -7.76 20.56 7.23
C GLU A 196 -7.35 19.16 7.72
N THR A 197 -8.33 18.38 8.21
CA THR A 197 -8.09 16.99 8.64
C THR A 197 -7.53 16.13 7.51
N GLY A 198 -8.09 16.22 6.29
CA GLY A 198 -7.60 15.46 5.15
C GLY A 198 -6.17 15.83 4.75
N CYS A 199 -5.81 17.11 4.83
CA CYS A 199 -4.45 17.58 4.58
C CYS A 199 -3.46 17.08 5.64
N GLU A 200 -3.84 17.07 6.91
CA GLU A 200 -3.01 16.52 7.99
C GLU A 200 -2.83 14.99 7.86
N MET A 201 -3.91 14.28 7.52
CA MET A 201 -3.91 12.82 7.40
C MET A 201 -3.19 12.31 6.16
N PHE A 202 -2.93 13.15 5.16
CA PHE A 202 -2.09 12.79 4.01
C PHE A 202 -0.72 12.25 4.42
N TRP A 203 -0.11 12.84 5.45
CA TRP A 203 1.20 12.42 5.97
C TRP A 203 1.17 11.08 6.74
N GLN A 204 -0.01 10.49 6.92
CA GLN A 204 -0.19 9.17 7.52
C GLN A 204 -0.27 8.05 6.46
N THR A 205 -0.07 8.36 5.17
CA THR A 205 -0.11 7.40 4.04
C THR A 205 1.12 6.47 3.94
N SER A 206 2.07 6.61 4.85
CA SER A 206 3.16 5.66 5.06
C SER A 206 2.77 4.61 6.11
N SER A 207 2.91 3.33 5.79
CA SER A 207 2.80 2.18 6.70
C SER A 207 4.17 1.57 7.04
N LEU A 208 5.28 2.22 6.66
CA LEU A 208 6.63 1.74 6.97
C LEU A 208 6.82 1.50 8.47
N LYS A 209 6.44 2.49 9.28
CA LYS A 209 6.56 2.39 10.74
C LYS A 209 5.66 1.28 11.30
N ASP A 210 4.51 1.05 10.69
CA ASP A 210 3.54 0.04 11.08
C ASP A 210 4.14 -1.36 10.99
N GLY A 211 4.71 -1.72 9.83
CA GLY A 211 5.37 -3.02 9.63
C GLY A 211 6.58 -3.21 10.57
N LEU A 212 7.43 -2.19 10.71
CA LEU A 212 8.62 -2.26 11.57
C LEU A 212 8.25 -2.39 13.06
N ALA A 213 7.25 -1.65 13.52
CA ALA A 213 6.77 -1.73 14.89
C ALA A 213 6.06 -3.07 15.15
N ALA A 214 5.34 -3.61 14.18
CA ALA A 214 4.68 -4.91 14.30
C ALA A 214 5.68 -6.04 14.57
N VAL A 215 6.82 -6.05 13.87
CA VAL A 215 7.83 -7.13 14.00
C VAL A 215 8.91 -6.87 15.06
N GLY A 216 9.00 -5.64 15.56
CA GLY A 216 9.95 -5.25 16.61
C GLY A 216 11.36 -4.94 16.10
N ALA A 217 12.15 -4.35 17.01
CA ALA A 217 13.57 -4.09 16.80
C ALA A 217 14.41 -5.26 17.38
N GLY A 218 15.35 -5.78 16.59
CA GLY A 218 16.18 -6.94 16.97
C GLY A 218 15.64 -8.24 16.40
N ASP A 219 15.61 -9.30 17.22
CA ASP A 219 15.01 -10.58 16.85
C ASP A 219 13.51 -10.36 16.56
N LYS A 220 13.06 -10.82 15.38
CA LYS A 220 11.68 -10.65 14.94
C LYS A 220 10.73 -11.39 15.86
N PHE A 221 9.63 -10.72 16.19
CA PHE A 221 8.55 -11.31 16.95
C PHE A 221 7.88 -12.44 16.15
N PRO A 222 7.96 -13.70 16.61
CA PRO A 222 7.51 -14.86 15.83
C PRO A 222 5.99 -14.92 15.68
N GLU A 223 5.24 -14.16 16.49
CA GLU A 223 3.78 -14.12 16.39
C GLU A 223 3.24 -13.39 15.15
N ILE A 224 4.10 -12.80 14.31
CA ILE A 224 3.70 -12.18 13.04
C ILE A 224 4.01 -13.15 11.91
N HIS A 225 2.97 -13.67 11.26
CA HIS A 225 3.11 -14.70 10.23
C HIS A 225 3.10 -14.12 8.81
N ALA A 226 2.33 -13.05 8.59
CA ALA A 226 2.29 -12.33 7.32
C ALA A 226 1.94 -10.86 7.51
N MET A 227 2.37 -10.03 6.56
CA MET A 227 1.94 -8.65 6.43
C MET A 227 1.67 -8.34 4.96
N HIS A 228 0.73 -7.45 4.70
CA HIS A 228 0.40 -6.97 3.36
C HIS A 228 -0.02 -5.51 3.48
N ASP A 229 0.49 -4.63 2.63
CA ASP A 229 0.10 -3.23 2.66
C ASP A 229 -1.31 -3.04 2.03
N VAL A 230 -1.98 -1.92 2.31
CA VAL A 230 -3.34 -1.71 1.80
C VAL A 230 -3.30 -0.81 0.56
N THR A 231 -3.29 -1.40 -0.64
CA THR A 231 -3.30 -0.66 -1.93
C THR A 231 -4.68 -0.67 -2.62
N GLU A 232 -4.73 -0.83 -3.94
CA GLU A 232 -5.96 -0.91 -4.75
C GLU A 232 -6.88 -2.04 -4.24
N GLY A 233 -8.19 -1.80 -4.22
CA GLY A 233 -9.17 -2.71 -3.63
C GLY A 233 -9.31 -2.60 -2.10
N GLY A 234 -8.52 -1.74 -1.46
CA GLY A 234 -8.67 -1.35 -0.06
C GLY A 234 -8.43 -2.50 0.93
N VAL A 235 -8.94 -2.34 2.16
CA VAL A 235 -8.72 -3.32 3.23
C VAL A 235 -9.28 -4.71 2.88
N LEU A 236 -10.41 -4.75 2.17
CA LEU A 236 -10.99 -6.03 1.73
C LEU A 236 -10.15 -6.69 0.63
N GLY A 237 -9.63 -5.90 -0.32
CA GLY A 237 -8.71 -6.35 -1.35
C GLY A 237 -7.41 -6.90 -0.75
N ALA A 238 -6.78 -6.16 0.15
CA ALA A 238 -5.53 -6.56 0.80
C ALA A 238 -5.68 -7.85 1.63
N VAL A 239 -6.76 -8.02 2.39
CA VAL A 239 -7.04 -9.28 3.08
C VAL A 239 -7.24 -10.43 2.08
N TYR A 240 -7.98 -10.19 0.99
CA TYR A 240 -8.21 -11.18 -0.05
C TYR A 240 -6.89 -11.62 -0.72
N GLU A 241 -6.05 -10.66 -1.11
CA GLU A 241 -4.74 -10.88 -1.71
C GLU A 241 -3.83 -11.71 -0.79
N MET A 242 -3.69 -11.30 0.47
CA MET A 242 -2.87 -12.00 1.47
C MET A 242 -3.31 -13.45 1.68
N VAL A 243 -4.61 -13.71 1.85
CA VAL A 243 -5.09 -15.09 2.08
C VAL A 243 -5.02 -15.96 0.83
N LYS A 244 -5.20 -15.36 -0.35
CA LYS A 244 -5.06 -16.08 -1.62
C LYS A 244 -3.61 -16.47 -1.88
N ALA A 245 -2.67 -15.54 -1.65
CA ALA A 245 -1.24 -15.81 -1.75
C ALA A 245 -0.81 -16.92 -0.76
N SER A 246 -1.43 -16.95 0.43
CA SER A 246 -1.17 -17.96 1.48
C SER A 246 -1.91 -19.30 1.29
N GLY A 247 -2.79 -19.43 0.29
CA GLY A 247 -3.63 -20.62 0.13
C GLY A 247 -4.62 -20.82 1.29
N LYS A 248 -5.26 -19.74 1.75
CA LYS A 248 -6.18 -19.68 2.90
C LYS A 248 -7.51 -19.00 2.53
N GLY A 249 -8.45 -19.07 3.46
CA GLY A 249 -9.69 -18.28 3.48
C GLY A 249 -9.64 -17.21 4.56
N ALA A 250 -10.72 -16.43 4.72
CA ALA A 250 -10.84 -15.47 5.82
C ALA A 250 -12.30 -15.23 6.21
N LEU A 251 -12.51 -14.89 7.48
CA LEU A 251 -13.76 -14.30 7.96
C LEU A 251 -13.47 -12.90 8.49
N ILE A 252 -13.98 -11.90 7.78
CA ILE A 252 -13.83 -10.47 8.10
C ILE A 252 -15.08 -9.99 8.83
N TYR A 253 -14.92 -9.21 9.90
CA TYR A 253 -15.99 -8.58 10.66
C TYR A 253 -16.20 -7.15 10.17
N ASP A 254 -17.26 -6.92 9.39
CA ASP A 254 -17.55 -5.62 8.75
C ASP A 254 -17.61 -4.45 9.74
N GLU A 255 -18.20 -4.69 10.91
CA GLU A 255 -18.39 -3.68 11.94
C GLU A 255 -17.10 -3.35 12.72
N ALA A 256 -16.08 -4.19 12.62
CA ALA A 256 -14.77 -3.97 13.25
C ALA A 256 -13.81 -3.17 12.37
N LEU A 257 -14.09 -3.00 11.07
CA LEU A 257 -13.21 -2.29 10.15
C LEU A 257 -13.04 -0.82 10.58
N PRO A 258 -11.80 -0.36 10.86
CA PRO A 258 -11.57 0.97 11.42
C PRO A 258 -11.78 2.06 10.37
N VAL A 259 -12.63 3.04 10.66
CA VAL A 259 -12.89 4.19 9.78
C VAL A 259 -13.42 5.38 10.59
N THR A 260 -12.95 6.59 10.27
CA THR A 260 -13.34 7.84 10.94
C THR A 260 -14.54 8.53 10.27
N SER A 261 -15.10 9.54 10.91
CA SER A 261 -16.21 10.33 10.36
C SER A 261 -15.82 11.07 9.09
N TRP A 262 -14.66 11.73 9.04
CA TRP A 262 -14.22 12.51 7.88
C TRP A 262 -14.01 11.61 6.65
N GLN A 263 -13.45 10.40 6.83
CA GLN A 263 -13.32 9.41 5.75
C GLN A 263 -14.70 8.99 5.23
N LYS A 264 -15.66 8.72 6.12
CA LYS A 264 -17.05 8.39 5.73
C LYS A 264 -17.70 9.53 4.94
N GLU A 265 -17.49 10.77 5.36
CA GLU A 265 -18.03 11.96 4.68
C GLU A 265 -17.45 12.13 3.28
N VAL A 266 -16.12 12.05 3.14
CA VAL A 266 -15.44 12.13 1.85
C VAL A 266 -15.87 10.97 0.95
N CYS A 267 -15.78 9.73 1.41
CA CYS A 267 -16.20 8.57 0.62
C CYS A 267 -17.67 8.68 0.19
N LYS A 268 -18.57 9.12 1.08
CA LYS A 268 -19.98 9.36 0.74
C LYS A 268 -20.15 10.44 -0.32
N LEU A 269 -19.41 11.54 -0.25
CA LEU A 269 -19.46 12.62 -1.24
C LEU A 269 -19.08 12.13 -2.64
N PHE A 270 -18.06 11.28 -2.74
CA PHE A 270 -17.60 10.69 -4.00
C PHE A 270 -18.32 9.38 -4.38
N LYS A 271 -19.28 8.92 -3.56
CA LYS A 271 -20.03 7.67 -3.73
C LYS A 271 -19.12 6.43 -3.77
N LEU A 272 -18.10 6.43 -2.93
CA LEU A 272 -17.14 5.34 -2.78
C LEU A 272 -17.42 4.53 -1.51
N ASP A 273 -17.05 3.26 -1.55
CA ASP A 273 -17.02 2.39 -0.39
C ASP A 273 -15.60 2.41 0.21
N TYR A 274 -15.47 2.89 1.45
CA TYR A 274 -14.16 3.03 2.10
C TYR A 274 -13.40 1.71 2.29
N ARG A 275 -14.11 0.58 2.19
CA ARG A 275 -13.55 -0.77 2.40
C ARG A 275 -12.83 -1.30 1.16
N GLU A 276 -13.12 -0.74 -0.01
CA GLU A 276 -12.81 -1.32 -1.33
C GLU A 276 -12.05 -0.37 -2.26
N ILE A 277 -11.44 0.69 -1.71
CA ILE A 277 -10.68 1.69 -2.46
C ILE A 277 -9.27 1.82 -1.88
N ILE A 278 -8.36 2.32 -2.73
CA ILE A 278 -6.94 2.57 -2.41
C ILE A 278 -6.77 3.05 -0.96
N GLY A 279 -6.12 2.22 -0.14
CA GLY A 279 -6.05 2.45 1.30
C GLY A 279 -4.82 3.23 1.77
N ALA A 280 -3.68 3.07 1.08
CA ALA A 280 -2.29 3.31 1.48
C ALA A 280 -2.04 4.06 2.80
N GLY A 281 -1.12 3.52 3.61
CA GLY A 281 -0.82 3.99 4.96
C GLY A 281 -1.31 3.09 6.07
N SER A 282 -2.09 2.07 5.73
CA SER A 282 -2.50 1.00 6.64
C SER A 282 -1.83 -0.32 6.23
N MET A 283 -1.68 -1.22 7.18
CA MET A 283 -1.09 -2.55 7.04
C MET A 283 -2.09 -3.62 7.49
N ILE A 284 -2.23 -4.68 6.72
CA ILE A 284 -2.86 -5.93 7.15
C ILE A 284 -1.78 -6.80 7.80
N ILE A 285 -2.07 -7.33 8.98
CA ILE A 285 -1.15 -8.19 9.72
C ILE A 285 -1.89 -9.48 10.07
N SER A 286 -1.29 -10.63 9.74
CA SER A 286 -1.69 -11.95 10.23
C SER A 286 -0.87 -12.26 11.46
N CYS A 287 -1.53 -12.42 12.62
CA CYS A 287 -0.83 -12.74 13.87
C CYS A 287 -1.38 -13.96 14.59
N GLU A 288 -0.50 -14.63 15.34
CA GLU A 288 -0.85 -15.78 16.17
C GLU A 288 -2.03 -15.46 17.10
N LYS A 289 -3.01 -16.36 17.13
CA LYS A 289 -4.18 -16.25 18.00
C LYS A 289 -3.78 -16.20 19.49
N GLY A 290 -4.33 -15.23 20.22
CA GLY A 290 -4.03 -14.98 21.63
C GLY A 290 -2.85 -14.03 21.84
N LYS A 291 -2.22 -13.54 20.76
CA LYS A 291 -1.14 -12.54 20.80
C LYS A 291 -1.59 -11.16 20.31
N GLU A 292 -2.81 -11.02 19.80
CA GLU A 292 -3.33 -9.79 19.20
C GLU A 292 -3.16 -8.55 20.09
N GLU A 293 -3.48 -8.66 21.39
CA GLU A 293 -3.37 -7.55 22.34
C GLU A 293 -1.91 -7.11 22.56
N GLN A 294 -0.94 -8.02 22.43
CA GLN A 294 0.48 -7.69 22.53
C GLN A 294 0.93 -6.89 21.31
N VAL A 295 0.52 -7.33 20.11
CA VAL A 295 0.79 -6.62 18.85
C VAL A 295 0.14 -5.23 18.86
N ILE A 296 -1.14 -5.14 19.25
CA ILE A 296 -1.87 -3.87 19.35
C ILE A 296 -1.21 -2.93 20.36
N SER A 297 -0.81 -3.43 21.52
CA SER A 297 -0.13 -2.62 22.54
C SER A 297 1.22 -2.10 22.06
N ARG A 298 1.98 -2.93 21.33
CA ARG A 298 3.28 -2.56 20.71
C ARG A 298 3.11 -1.47 19.67
N LEU A 299 2.15 -1.59 18.76
CA LEU A 299 1.82 -0.57 17.77
C LEU A 299 1.34 0.73 18.43
N LYS A 300 0.52 0.62 19.48
CA LYS A 300 0.02 1.77 20.24
C LYS A 300 1.14 2.54 20.93
N ALA A 301 2.18 1.87 21.42
CA ALA A 301 3.37 2.54 21.99
C ALA A 301 4.09 3.44 20.97
N GLU A 302 3.95 3.12 19.68
CA GLU A 302 4.47 3.90 18.56
C GLU A 302 3.47 4.92 17.98
N ASN A 303 2.33 5.12 18.66
CA ASN A 303 1.18 5.93 18.25
C ASN A 303 0.47 5.42 16.99
N ILE A 304 0.48 4.11 16.77
CA ILE A 304 -0.19 3.47 15.63
C ILE A 304 -1.41 2.73 16.17
N ASN A 305 -2.60 3.21 15.80
CA ASN A 305 -3.84 2.50 16.10
C ASN A 305 -3.88 1.18 15.34
N CYS A 306 -4.43 0.14 15.97
CA CYS A 306 -4.53 -1.18 15.37
C CYS A 306 -5.79 -1.87 15.90
N THR A 307 -6.53 -2.53 15.01
CA THR A 307 -7.81 -3.17 15.33
C THR A 307 -7.83 -4.60 14.82
N ALA A 308 -8.30 -5.55 15.63
CA ALA A 308 -8.61 -6.89 15.16
C ALA A 308 -9.91 -6.89 14.36
N VAL A 309 -9.86 -7.34 13.11
CA VAL A 309 -10.97 -7.23 12.15
C VAL A 309 -11.43 -8.56 11.59
N GLY A 310 -10.81 -9.66 11.94
CA GLY A 310 -11.16 -10.95 11.36
C GLY A 310 -10.24 -12.08 11.80
N VAL A 311 -10.43 -13.23 11.16
CA VAL A 311 -9.66 -14.45 11.42
C VAL A 311 -9.37 -15.15 10.10
N ILE A 312 -8.15 -15.65 9.93
CA ILE A 312 -7.74 -16.49 8.80
C ILE A 312 -8.40 -17.87 8.92
N LYS A 313 -8.91 -18.39 7.81
CA LYS A 313 -9.68 -19.64 7.72
C LYS A 313 -9.02 -20.64 6.77
N ALA A 314 -9.51 -21.87 6.79
CA ALA A 314 -9.12 -22.87 5.80
C ALA A 314 -9.54 -22.41 4.38
N GLN A 315 -8.80 -22.84 3.36
CA GLN A 315 -9.00 -22.39 1.97
C GLN A 315 -10.42 -22.68 1.47
N GLU A 316 -10.94 -23.86 1.80
CA GLU A 316 -12.27 -24.35 1.45
C GLU A 316 -13.42 -23.53 2.05
N GLU A 317 -13.17 -22.77 3.12
CA GLU A 317 -14.16 -21.86 3.68
C GLU A 317 -14.35 -20.60 2.83
N GLY A 318 -13.40 -20.29 1.96
CA GLY A 318 -13.36 -19.10 1.13
C GLY A 318 -13.15 -17.81 1.93
N VAL A 319 -13.29 -16.67 1.24
CA VAL A 319 -13.23 -15.34 1.85
C VAL A 319 -14.64 -14.84 2.09
N LYS A 320 -14.96 -14.50 3.35
CA LYS A 320 -16.30 -14.11 3.80
C LYS A 320 -16.26 -12.84 4.62
N ILE A 321 -17.34 -12.07 4.56
CA ILE A 321 -17.57 -10.90 5.39
C ILE A 321 -18.85 -11.07 6.20
N ALA A 322 -18.77 -10.83 7.51
CA ALA A 322 -19.86 -10.90 8.46
C ALA A 322 -20.31 -9.49 8.86
N LYS A 323 -21.62 -9.25 8.82
CA LYS A 323 -22.26 -8.01 9.27
C LYS A 323 -23.54 -8.35 10.02
N ALA A 324 -23.64 -7.98 11.30
CA ALA A 324 -24.66 -8.50 12.21
C ALA A 324 -24.79 -10.03 12.07
N ASP A 325 -26.00 -10.56 11.87
CA ASP A 325 -26.26 -12.01 11.74
C ASP A 325 -26.09 -12.56 10.30
N LYS A 326 -25.51 -11.78 9.38
CA LYS A 326 -25.37 -12.19 7.96
C LYS A 326 -23.91 -12.38 7.60
N ILE A 327 -23.62 -13.55 7.03
CA ILE A 327 -22.32 -13.87 6.43
C ILE A 327 -22.51 -13.96 4.90
N LYS A 328 -21.63 -13.30 4.16
CA LYS A 328 -21.62 -13.32 2.69
C LYS A 328 -20.22 -13.67 2.19
N SER A 329 -20.15 -14.34 1.05
CA SER A 329 -18.89 -14.46 0.31
C SER A 329 -18.43 -13.07 -0.14
N LEU A 330 -17.12 -12.81 0.02
CA LEU A 330 -16.47 -11.62 -0.52
C LEU A 330 -15.98 -11.95 -1.93
N GLU A 331 -16.40 -11.15 -2.90
CA GLU A 331 -15.89 -11.22 -4.27
C GLU A 331 -14.75 -10.20 -4.41
N TYR A 332 -13.65 -10.63 -5.05
CA TYR A 332 -12.54 -9.72 -5.33
C TYR A 332 -12.91 -8.76 -6.45
N LYS A 333 -12.69 -7.47 -6.22
CA LYS A 333 -12.92 -6.43 -7.21
C LYS A 333 -11.65 -6.19 -8.00
N THR A 334 -11.69 -6.53 -9.28
CA THR A 334 -10.56 -6.34 -10.20
C THR A 334 -10.38 -4.90 -10.68
N GLU A 335 -11.32 -4.00 -10.37
CA GLU A 335 -11.25 -2.58 -10.69
C GLU A 335 -11.54 -1.77 -9.42
N ASP A 336 -10.61 -0.89 -9.06
CA ASP A 336 -10.79 0.05 -7.97
C ASP A 336 -11.66 1.24 -8.43
N PRO A 337 -12.80 1.52 -7.77
CA PRO A 337 -13.70 2.60 -8.19
C PRO A 337 -13.15 4.00 -7.95
N TYR A 338 -12.03 4.14 -7.24
CA TYR A 338 -11.36 5.41 -6.94
C TYR A 338 -11.10 6.24 -8.20
N TRP A 339 -10.41 5.68 -9.19
CA TRP A 339 -9.99 6.42 -10.38
C TRP A 339 -11.18 6.95 -11.18
N LYS A 340 -12.21 6.13 -11.32
CA LYS A 340 -13.46 6.52 -11.98
C LYS A 340 -14.11 7.69 -11.25
N ALA A 341 -14.18 7.66 -9.92
CA ALA A 341 -14.73 8.77 -9.14
C ALA A 341 -13.88 10.04 -9.26
N PHE A 342 -12.56 9.92 -9.18
CA PHE A 342 -11.62 11.03 -9.32
C PHE A 342 -11.77 11.75 -10.67
N PHE A 343 -11.71 11.02 -11.78
CA PHE A 343 -11.85 11.61 -13.11
C PHE A 343 -13.27 12.11 -13.40
N THR A 344 -14.30 11.50 -12.78
CA THR A 344 -15.68 12.02 -12.86
C THR A 344 -15.80 13.37 -12.16
N ALA A 345 -15.15 13.55 -11.01
CA ALA A 345 -15.12 14.82 -10.30
C ALA A 345 -14.41 15.92 -11.12
N ILE A 346 -13.25 15.61 -11.73
CA ILE A 346 -12.56 16.53 -12.66
C ILE A 346 -13.49 16.94 -13.81
N LYS A 347 -14.12 15.96 -14.50
CA LYS A 347 -15.05 16.22 -15.61
C LYS A 347 -16.28 17.03 -15.18
N SER A 348 -16.68 16.91 -13.92
CA SER A 348 -17.80 17.66 -13.34
C SER A 348 -17.40 19.07 -12.88
N GLY A 349 -16.16 19.49 -13.13
CA GLY A 349 -15.65 20.81 -12.75
C GLY A 349 -15.47 20.99 -11.25
N TRP A 350 -15.29 19.89 -10.51
CA TRP A 350 -14.95 19.98 -9.10
C TRP A 350 -13.57 20.61 -8.97
N LYS A 351 -13.42 21.45 -7.95
CA LYS A 351 -12.25 22.24 -7.65
C LYS A 351 -11.84 22.07 -6.21
#